data_AF-A0A495S8T9-F1
#
_entry.id   AF-A0A495S8T9-F1
#
_cell.length_a   1.000
_cell.length_b   1.000
_cell.length_c   1.000
_cell.angle_alpha   90.00
_cell.angle_beta   90.00
_cell.angle_gamma   90.00
#
_symmetry.space_group_name_H-M   'P 1'
#
loop_
_entity.id
_entity.type
_entity.pdbx_description
1 polymer ?
#
loop_
_entity_poly.entity_id
_entity_poly.type
_entity_poly.pdbx_seq_one_letter_code
_entity_poly.pdbx_strand_id
1 'polypeptide(L)'
;MHKQNFKIILSFLLIFFNIFVFSQKKFTIVLDAGHGGSDHGANRTYSDIGRVAEKDVTLAIVLKIGNMLEKNKDFKVIYTRKFDEYPSLSDRTNLANRSKADLFVSVHCNSSVRSGAYGTETYVQGPDQNDTNLEVAKRENDVIYLDEKDKQVFGSYDPSSPESLIALKLQQSKYLESSLLLGGLVEDNFVNKDKRFSRGVFQKNLHVLRMNAMPSVLIETGFINHPEESHYLASDKGQEEIAVSIYNAIIDYKKAVDRKSGGYTSTKKPEPVKPAEVPLKNDFRILLMSSPTKYNDGDPALKGLNYILPIKENGQYKYYYGVTNMASIRDINIKTAKDAGFRNAFAVGFMPNQKLNSGYYTIEVFTGKDKLSSNSPILLTLKDVERTKENGTFYYTYGKVYTLEDAVKLQKDIETKGIKNTVIQKVYK
;
A
#
# COMPACT_ATOMS: atom_id res chain seq x y z
N MET A 1 48.32 -50.62 -2.50
CA MET A 1 47.13 -50.28 -3.31
C MET A 1 45.84 -50.01 -2.52
N HIS A 2 45.75 -50.21 -1.20
CA HIS A 2 44.48 -49.98 -0.45
C HIS A 2 44.26 -48.58 0.15
N LYS A 3 45.24 -47.67 0.13
CA LYS A 3 45.09 -46.30 0.68
C LYS A 3 44.62 -45.24 -0.33
N GLN A 4 44.67 -45.53 -1.63
CA GLN A 4 44.19 -44.58 -2.67
C GLN A 4 42.67 -44.66 -2.90
N ASN A 5 42.04 -45.82 -2.63
CA ASN A 5 40.60 -45.99 -2.86
C ASN A 5 39.73 -45.37 -1.75
N PHE A 6 40.27 -45.09 -0.56
CA PHE A 6 39.52 -44.45 0.52
C PHE A 6 39.33 -42.94 0.31
N LYS A 7 40.27 -42.27 -0.37
CA LYS A 7 40.15 -40.84 -0.71
C LYS A 7 39.14 -40.59 -1.82
N ILE A 8 38.98 -41.52 -2.77
CA ILE A 8 38.00 -41.39 -3.85
C ILE A 8 36.57 -41.60 -3.30
N ILE A 9 36.37 -42.51 -2.35
CA ILE A 9 35.05 -42.72 -1.71
C ILE A 9 34.69 -41.52 -0.80
N LEU A 10 35.65 -40.91 -0.11
CA LEU A 10 35.39 -39.70 0.70
C LEU A 10 35.15 -38.46 -0.17
N SER A 11 35.78 -38.35 -1.35
CA SER A 11 35.49 -37.31 -2.34
C SER A 11 34.14 -37.51 -3.03
N PHE A 12 33.65 -38.75 -3.19
CA PHE A 12 32.29 -39.01 -3.69
C PHE A 12 31.21 -38.79 -2.61
N LEU A 13 31.51 -39.00 -1.33
CA LEU A 13 30.56 -38.72 -0.24
C LEU A 13 30.39 -37.21 0.04
N LEU A 14 31.39 -36.39 -0.29
CA LEU A 14 31.34 -34.93 -0.15
C LEU A 14 30.63 -34.21 -1.32
N ILE A 15 30.34 -34.90 -2.42
CA ILE A 15 29.53 -34.36 -3.54
C ILE A 15 28.02 -34.51 -3.27
N PHE A 16 27.62 -35.27 -2.25
CA PHE A 16 26.21 -35.44 -1.84
C PHE A 16 25.74 -34.46 -0.74
N PHE A 17 26.53 -33.45 -0.40
CA PHE A 17 26.10 -32.39 0.51
C PHE A 17 25.68 -31.14 -0.28
N ASN A 18 24.43 -30.72 -0.04
CA ASN A 18 23.77 -29.49 -0.54
C ASN A 18 22.93 -29.64 -1.81
N ILE A 19 22.06 -30.66 -1.88
CA ILE A 19 20.75 -30.42 -2.49
C ILE A 19 19.92 -29.70 -1.43
N PHE A 20 20.11 -28.39 -1.27
CA PHE A 20 19.08 -27.57 -0.63
C PHE A 20 17.86 -27.68 -1.54
N VAL A 21 16.93 -28.57 -1.20
CA VAL A 21 15.56 -28.47 -1.69
C VAL A 21 15.02 -27.19 -1.07
N PHE A 22 15.26 -26.06 -1.74
CA PHE A 22 14.54 -24.84 -1.45
C PHE A 22 13.07 -25.14 -1.73
N SER A 23 12.31 -25.43 -0.67
CA SER A 23 10.86 -25.51 -0.78
C SER A 23 10.38 -24.13 -1.21
N GLN A 24 9.99 -24.00 -2.48
CA GLN A 24 9.41 -22.76 -2.99
C GLN A 24 8.21 -22.39 -2.11
N LYS A 25 8.17 -21.14 -1.63
CA LYS A 25 7.03 -20.63 -0.85
C LYS A 25 5.78 -20.83 -1.71
N LYS A 26 4.77 -21.53 -1.17
CA LYS A 26 3.48 -21.70 -1.85
C LYS A 26 2.78 -20.35 -1.96
N PHE A 27 2.16 -20.11 -3.11
CA PHE A 27 1.29 -18.98 -3.34
C PHE A 27 -0.01 -19.19 -2.56
N THR A 28 -0.20 -18.40 -1.51
CA THR A 28 -1.35 -18.50 -0.61
C THR A 28 -2.49 -17.67 -1.15
N ILE A 29 -3.61 -18.32 -1.48
CA ILE A 29 -4.82 -17.67 -1.98
C ILE A 29 -5.95 -17.90 -1.00
N VAL A 30 -6.68 -16.82 -0.70
CA VAL A 30 -7.92 -16.88 0.06
C VAL A 30 -9.09 -16.77 -0.91
N LEU A 31 -9.92 -17.81 -0.94
CA LEU A 31 -11.16 -17.85 -1.69
C LEU A 31 -12.32 -17.53 -0.75
N ASP A 32 -13.05 -16.50 -1.09
CA ASP A 32 -14.19 -16.01 -0.32
C ASP A 32 -15.50 -16.28 -1.05
N ALA A 33 -16.34 -17.13 -0.45
CA ALA A 33 -17.70 -17.36 -0.95
C ALA A 33 -18.65 -16.36 -0.29
N GLY A 34 -19.14 -15.38 -1.07
CA GLY A 34 -20.03 -14.32 -0.58
C GLY A 34 -21.23 -14.86 0.21
N HIS A 35 -21.70 -14.09 1.19
CA HIS A 35 -22.85 -14.43 2.06
C HIS A 35 -22.68 -15.75 2.83
N GLY A 36 -23.77 -16.38 3.25
CA GLY A 36 -23.81 -17.68 3.94
C GLY A 36 -24.63 -17.67 5.24
N GLY A 37 -25.07 -18.84 5.69
CA GLY A 37 -25.92 -19.00 6.86
C GLY A 37 -27.24 -18.23 6.71
N SER A 38 -27.50 -17.31 7.65
CA SER A 38 -28.71 -16.47 7.65
C SER A 38 -28.71 -15.41 6.56
N ASP A 39 -27.53 -15.03 6.04
CA ASP A 39 -27.41 -14.11 4.92
C ASP A 39 -27.47 -14.89 3.62
N HIS A 40 -28.59 -14.77 2.91
CA HIS A 40 -28.82 -15.51 1.67
C HIS A 40 -28.26 -14.79 0.44
N GLY A 41 -27.81 -13.55 0.60
CA GLY A 41 -27.56 -12.63 -0.50
C GLY A 41 -28.79 -12.42 -1.38
N ALA A 42 -28.56 -11.99 -2.62
CA ALA A 42 -29.62 -11.93 -3.61
C ALA A 42 -30.22 -13.33 -3.82
N ASN A 43 -31.55 -13.40 -3.95
CA ASN A 43 -32.21 -14.68 -4.19
C ASN A 43 -33.52 -14.49 -4.94
N ARG A 44 -33.90 -15.50 -5.71
CA ARG A 44 -35.16 -15.53 -6.46
C ARG A 44 -35.68 -16.96 -6.58
N THR A 45 -37.00 -17.11 -6.61
CA THR A 45 -37.65 -18.41 -6.83
C THR A 45 -38.23 -18.47 -8.23
N TYR A 46 -37.93 -19.56 -8.93
CA TYR A 46 -38.42 -19.88 -10.27
C TYR A 46 -39.26 -21.16 -10.21
N SER A 47 -40.24 -21.30 -11.09
CA SER A 47 -41.19 -22.42 -11.08
C SER A 47 -40.56 -23.76 -11.47
N ASP A 48 -39.47 -23.74 -12.23
CA ASP A 48 -38.81 -24.88 -12.86
C ASP A 48 -37.50 -25.29 -12.15
N ILE A 49 -36.74 -24.32 -11.65
CA ILE A 49 -35.46 -24.57 -10.95
C ILE A 49 -35.51 -24.28 -9.43
N GLY A 50 -36.66 -23.84 -8.91
CA GLY A 50 -36.84 -23.56 -7.49
C GLY A 50 -36.13 -22.29 -7.01
N ARG A 51 -35.75 -22.26 -5.73
CA ARG A 51 -35.06 -21.11 -5.12
C ARG A 51 -33.58 -21.12 -5.50
N VAL A 52 -33.13 -20.04 -6.13
CA VAL A 52 -31.72 -19.75 -6.38
C VAL A 52 -31.31 -18.67 -5.39
N ALA A 53 -30.31 -18.95 -4.56
CA ALA A 53 -29.73 -17.99 -3.63
C ALA A 53 -28.24 -17.80 -3.90
N GLU A 54 -27.79 -16.56 -3.83
CA GLU A 54 -26.41 -16.17 -4.06
C GLU A 54 -25.45 -16.97 -3.18
N LYS A 55 -25.76 -17.15 -1.88
CA LYS A 55 -24.90 -17.91 -0.96
C LYS A 55 -24.59 -19.34 -1.43
N ASP A 56 -25.52 -19.98 -2.14
CA ASP A 56 -25.38 -21.36 -2.60
C ASP A 56 -24.55 -21.40 -3.88
N VAL A 57 -24.83 -20.48 -4.81
CA VAL A 57 -24.08 -20.31 -6.07
C VAL A 57 -22.61 -19.96 -5.80
N THR A 58 -22.35 -18.99 -4.92
CA THR A 58 -20.99 -18.55 -4.61
C THR A 58 -20.19 -19.66 -3.93
N LEU A 59 -20.80 -20.43 -3.02
CA LEU A 59 -20.16 -21.58 -2.39
C LEU A 59 -19.78 -22.64 -3.41
N ALA A 60 -20.70 -23.00 -4.30
CA ALA A 60 -20.47 -24.02 -5.30
C ALA A 60 -19.31 -23.64 -6.26
N ILE A 61 -19.30 -22.40 -6.74
CA ILE A 61 -18.22 -21.88 -7.60
C ILE A 61 -16.88 -21.86 -6.85
N VAL A 62 -16.85 -21.36 -5.61
CA VAL A 62 -15.61 -21.30 -4.81
C VAL A 62 -15.04 -22.68 -4.52
N LEU A 63 -15.87 -23.66 -4.19
CA LEU A 63 -15.41 -25.03 -3.98
C LEU A 63 -14.84 -25.65 -5.26
N LYS A 64 -15.43 -25.38 -6.43
CA LYS A 64 -14.89 -25.81 -7.73
C LYS A 64 -13.53 -25.18 -8.03
N ILE A 65 -13.40 -23.86 -7.85
CA ILE A 65 -12.12 -23.14 -8.02
C ILE A 65 -11.06 -23.74 -7.09
N GLY A 66 -11.41 -23.89 -5.81
CA GLY A 66 -10.53 -24.43 -4.80
C GLY A 66 -10.06 -25.85 -5.10
N ASN A 67 -10.97 -26.74 -5.51
CA ASN A 67 -10.65 -28.11 -5.92
C ASN A 67 -9.66 -28.16 -7.10
N MET A 68 -9.72 -27.21 -8.03
CA MET A 68 -8.75 -27.12 -9.13
C MET A 68 -7.39 -26.61 -8.65
N LEU A 69 -7.37 -25.59 -7.79
CA LEU A 69 -6.13 -25.01 -7.24
C LEU A 69 -5.41 -25.97 -6.29
N GLU A 70 -6.14 -26.72 -5.45
CA GLU A 70 -5.57 -27.69 -4.50
C GLU A 70 -4.81 -28.84 -5.20
N LYS A 71 -5.13 -29.15 -6.45
CA LYS A 71 -4.37 -30.11 -7.27
C LYS A 71 -2.99 -29.59 -7.68
N ASN A 72 -2.79 -28.27 -7.65
CA ASN A 72 -1.52 -27.63 -7.96
C ASN A 72 -0.72 -27.39 -6.67
N LYS A 73 0.45 -28.04 -6.56
CA LYS A 73 1.30 -27.99 -5.36
C LYS A 73 1.87 -26.60 -5.06
N ASP A 74 1.88 -25.70 -6.05
CA ASP A 74 2.34 -24.33 -5.91
C ASP A 74 1.38 -23.45 -5.10
N PHE A 75 0.13 -23.90 -4.90
CA PHE A 75 -0.89 -23.15 -4.19
C PHE A 75 -1.12 -23.67 -2.77
N LYS A 76 -1.39 -22.72 -1.86
CA LYS A 76 -2.02 -22.98 -0.57
C LYS A 76 -3.38 -22.29 -0.60
N VAL A 77 -4.46 -23.08 -0.64
CA VAL A 77 -5.83 -22.55 -0.71
C VAL A 77 -6.41 -22.45 0.69
N ILE A 78 -6.98 -21.29 1.01
CA ILE A 78 -7.70 -21.00 2.25
C ILE A 78 -9.10 -20.55 1.86
N TYR A 79 -10.13 -21.05 2.55
CA TYR A 79 -11.52 -20.67 2.29
C TYR A 79 -12.03 -19.85 3.47
N THR A 80 -12.83 -18.82 3.19
CA THR A 80 -13.57 -18.12 4.26
C THR A 80 -14.70 -18.97 4.83
N ARG A 81 -15.27 -19.87 4.01
CA ARG A 81 -16.19 -20.95 4.40
C ARG A 81 -16.14 -22.10 3.39
N LYS A 82 -16.37 -23.33 3.85
CA LYS A 82 -16.50 -24.54 3.00
C LYS A 82 -17.89 -25.19 3.05
N PHE A 83 -18.78 -24.63 3.86
CA PHE A 83 -20.17 -25.06 4.04
C PHE A 83 -21.06 -23.83 4.27
N ASP A 84 -22.36 -24.05 4.48
CA ASP A 84 -23.31 -22.95 4.71
C ASP A 84 -23.21 -22.44 6.16
N GLU A 85 -22.34 -21.46 6.36
CA GLU A 85 -22.18 -20.70 7.61
C GLU A 85 -22.12 -19.21 7.28
N TYR A 86 -22.33 -18.35 8.28
CA TYR A 86 -22.24 -16.90 8.11
C TYR A 86 -20.88 -16.36 8.60
N PRO A 87 -19.87 -16.17 7.72
CA PRO A 87 -18.68 -15.42 8.10
C PRO A 87 -18.97 -13.92 8.00
N SER A 88 -18.69 -13.19 9.08
CA SER A 88 -18.79 -11.73 9.08
C SER A 88 -17.79 -11.12 8.08
N LEU A 89 -18.08 -9.92 7.57
CA LEU A 89 -17.19 -9.25 6.61
C LEU A 89 -15.77 -9.04 7.17
N SER A 90 -15.65 -8.82 8.48
CA SER A 90 -14.37 -8.64 9.16
C SER A 90 -13.64 -9.98 9.38
N ASP A 91 -14.35 -11.08 9.64
CA ASP A 91 -13.69 -12.38 9.78
C ASP A 91 -13.04 -12.85 8.47
N ARG A 92 -13.68 -12.54 7.33
CA ARG A 92 -13.15 -12.82 5.99
C ARG A 92 -11.81 -12.15 5.76
N THR A 93 -11.71 -10.85 6.04
CA THR A 93 -10.47 -10.08 5.82
C THR A 93 -9.44 -10.32 6.91
N ASN A 94 -9.85 -10.50 8.16
CA ASN A 94 -8.95 -10.92 9.24
C ASN A 94 -8.32 -12.29 8.95
N LEU A 95 -9.06 -13.24 8.37
CA LEU A 95 -8.52 -14.52 7.92
C LEU A 95 -7.49 -14.33 6.81
N ALA A 96 -7.80 -13.50 5.83
CA ALA A 96 -6.87 -13.26 4.73
C ALA A 96 -5.57 -12.62 5.22
N ASN A 97 -5.67 -11.55 6.00
CA ASN A 97 -4.52 -10.82 6.53
C ASN A 97 -3.67 -11.68 7.47
N ARG A 98 -4.27 -12.36 8.45
CA ARG A 98 -3.54 -13.24 9.40
C ARG A 98 -2.84 -14.41 8.70
N SER A 99 -3.36 -14.83 7.54
CA SER A 99 -2.78 -15.91 6.76
C SER A 99 -1.62 -15.48 5.87
N LYS A 100 -1.34 -14.16 5.79
CA LYS A 100 -0.38 -13.55 4.88
C LYS A 100 -0.61 -13.98 3.44
N ALA A 101 -1.88 -13.97 3.02
CA ALA A 101 -2.26 -14.40 1.69
C ALA A 101 -1.62 -13.50 0.62
N ASP A 102 -1.17 -14.11 -0.46
CA ASP A 102 -0.61 -13.43 -1.63
C ASP A 102 -1.74 -12.91 -2.55
N LEU A 103 -2.97 -13.43 -2.42
CA LEU A 103 -4.15 -13.00 -3.17
C LEU A 103 -5.46 -13.30 -2.42
N PHE A 104 -6.43 -12.37 -2.51
CA PHE A 104 -7.81 -12.57 -2.05
C PHE A 104 -8.78 -12.50 -3.23
N VAL A 105 -9.65 -13.51 -3.37
CA VAL A 105 -10.68 -13.57 -4.42
C VAL A 105 -12.03 -13.81 -3.77
N SER A 106 -12.93 -12.84 -3.87
CA SER A 106 -14.31 -12.96 -3.42
C SER A 106 -15.24 -13.19 -4.60
N VAL A 107 -16.16 -14.16 -4.48
CA VAL A 107 -17.14 -14.51 -5.51
C VAL A 107 -18.53 -14.16 -5.00
N HIS A 108 -19.24 -13.38 -5.80
CA HIS A 108 -20.58 -12.85 -5.56
C HIS A 108 -21.45 -13.00 -6.81
N CYS A 109 -22.75 -12.75 -6.65
CA CYS A 109 -23.66 -12.60 -7.76
C CYS A 109 -24.49 -11.34 -7.59
N ASN A 110 -24.54 -10.54 -8.66
CA ASN A 110 -25.18 -9.25 -8.64
C ASN A 110 -26.70 -9.39 -8.53
N SER A 111 -27.36 -8.27 -8.25
CA SER A 111 -28.79 -8.12 -8.34
C SER A 111 -29.15 -6.67 -8.61
N SER A 112 -30.25 -6.46 -9.31
CA SER A 112 -30.74 -5.14 -9.70
C SER A 112 -32.18 -4.91 -9.25
N VAL A 113 -32.61 -3.65 -9.19
CA VAL A 113 -34.03 -3.34 -8.96
C VAL A 113 -34.89 -3.77 -10.15
N ARG A 114 -34.33 -3.74 -11.37
CA ARG A 114 -35.00 -4.16 -12.62
C ARG A 114 -34.34 -5.42 -13.16
N SER A 115 -35.11 -6.49 -13.35
CA SER A 115 -34.63 -7.83 -13.77
C SER A 115 -34.01 -7.91 -15.18
N GLY A 116 -33.80 -6.79 -15.86
CA GLY A 116 -33.17 -6.74 -17.19
C GLY A 116 -31.66 -6.45 -17.16
N ALA A 117 -31.05 -6.23 -15.98
CA ALA A 117 -29.60 -6.14 -15.87
C ALA A 117 -28.98 -7.56 -15.94
N TYR A 118 -27.91 -7.73 -16.70
CA TYR A 118 -27.23 -9.00 -16.92
C TYR A 118 -25.73 -8.78 -17.17
N GLY A 119 -24.94 -9.85 -17.08
CA GLY A 119 -23.50 -9.83 -17.34
C GLY A 119 -22.66 -9.84 -16.07
N THR A 120 -21.34 -9.83 -16.26
CA THR A 120 -20.33 -9.94 -15.19
C THR A 120 -19.71 -8.57 -14.86
N GLU A 121 -19.30 -8.38 -13.61
CA GLU A 121 -18.54 -7.21 -13.17
C GLU A 121 -17.43 -7.71 -12.25
N THR A 122 -16.26 -7.08 -12.29
CA THR A 122 -15.23 -7.32 -11.28
C THR A 122 -14.90 -6.02 -10.56
N TYR A 123 -14.86 -6.07 -9.24
CA TYR A 123 -14.54 -4.93 -8.38
C TYR A 123 -13.16 -5.06 -7.75
N VAL A 124 -12.46 -3.93 -7.69
CA VAL A 124 -11.18 -3.76 -6.99
C VAL A 124 -11.27 -2.58 -6.02
N GLN A 125 -10.31 -2.48 -5.11
CA GLN A 125 -10.25 -1.38 -4.13
C GLN A 125 -10.27 -0.01 -4.83
N GLY A 126 -11.18 0.89 -4.39
CA GLY A 126 -11.27 2.26 -4.91
C GLY A 126 -10.43 3.31 -4.17
N PRO A 127 -10.25 4.50 -4.79
CA PRO A 127 -9.29 5.52 -4.34
C PRO A 127 -9.73 6.24 -3.05
N ASP A 128 -11.04 6.34 -2.80
CA ASP A 128 -11.62 7.00 -1.63
C ASP A 128 -11.29 6.28 -0.30
N GLN A 129 -10.59 5.14 -0.35
CA GLN A 129 -10.35 4.23 0.77
C GLN A 129 -8.88 4.04 1.10
N ASN A 130 -8.00 4.78 0.42
CA ASN A 130 -6.54 4.64 0.58
C ASN A 130 -6.10 4.85 2.03
N ASP A 131 -6.71 5.79 2.76
CA ASP A 131 -6.37 6.05 4.17
C ASP A 131 -6.77 4.90 5.10
N THR A 132 -7.99 4.34 4.94
CA THR A 132 -8.44 3.21 5.78
C THR A 132 -7.65 1.94 5.47
N ASN A 133 -7.42 1.65 4.19
CA ASN A 133 -6.60 0.52 3.79
C ASN A 133 -5.14 0.69 4.22
N LEU A 134 -4.65 1.94 4.28
CA LEU A 134 -3.30 2.23 4.77
C LEU A 134 -3.20 1.94 6.26
N GLU A 135 -4.22 2.26 7.07
CA GLU A 135 -4.27 1.88 8.49
C GLU A 135 -4.36 0.37 8.69
N VAL A 136 -5.00 -0.36 7.77
CA VAL A 136 -4.93 -1.83 7.76
C VAL A 136 -3.50 -2.29 7.46
N ALA A 137 -2.90 -1.81 6.38
CA ALA A 137 -1.54 -2.17 5.98
C ALA A 137 -0.49 -1.87 7.07
N LYS A 138 -0.67 -0.77 7.82
CA LYS A 138 0.14 -0.44 9.00
C LYS A 138 0.00 -1.48 10.13
N ARG A 139 -1.23 -1.92 10.42
CA ARG A 139 -1.51 -2.88 11.50
C ARG A 139 -1.01 -4.29 11.18
N GLU A 140 -1.08 -4.70 9.91
CA GLU A 140 -0.67 -6.05 9.50
C GLU A 140 0.86 -6.25 9.49
N ASN A 141 1.66 -5.21 9.78
CA ASN A 141 3.12 -5.25 10.01
C ASN A 141 3.95 -5.95 8.92
N ASP A 142 3.41 -6.12 7.71
CA ASP A 142 4.07 -6.73 6.58
C ASP A 142 4.25 -5.68 5.47
N VAL A 143 5.32 -4.89 5.56
CA VAL A 143 5.89 -4.28 4.34
C VAL A 143 6.48 -5.43 3.54
N ILE A 144 5.64 -6.04 2.69
CA ILE A 144 6.10 -7.04 1.74
C ILE A 144 6.81 -6.27 0.65
N TYR A 145 8.13 -6.19 0.74
CA TYR A 145 8.95 -5.67 -0.36
C TYR A 145 8.75 -6.59 -1.57
N LEU A 146 8.19 -6.04 -2.64
CA LEU A 146 7.77 -6.81 -3.82
C LEU A 146 8.96 -7.22 -4.69
N ASP A 147 10.13 -6.63 -4.46
CA ASP A 147 11.41 -7.01 -5.04
C ASP A 147 12.60 -6.70 -4.10
N GLU A 148 13.77 -7.27 -4.37
CA GLU A 148 14.98 -7.06 -3.54
C GLU A 148 15.45 -5.59 -3.53
N LYS A 149 15.07 -4.80 -4.56
CA LYS A 149 15.45 -3.40 -4.67
C LYS A 149 14.65 -2.55 -3.69
N ASP A 150 13.34 -2.79 -3.57
CA ASP A 150 12.47 -2.16 -2.57
C ASP A 150 12.97 -2.49 -1.14
N LYS A 151 13.44 -3.73 -0.92
CA LYS A 151 14.01 -4.16 0.37
C LYS A 151 15.32 -3.44 0.72
N GLN A 152 16.17 -3.16 -0.26
CA GLN A 152 17.41 -2.40 -0.06
C GLN A 152 17.16 -0.92 0.21
N VAL A 153 16.13 -0.33 -0.41
CA VAL A 153 15.80 1.10 -0.28
C VAL A 153 15.02 1.40 1.01
N PHE A 154 14.19 0.47 1.47
CA PHE A 154 13.24 0.72 2.56
C PHE A 154 13.39 -0.27 3.74
N GLY A 155 14.48 -1.03 3.81
CA GLY A 155 14.62 -2.24 4.65
C GLY A 155 14.63 -2.05 6.17
N SER A 156 14.71 -0.81 6.69
CA SER A 156 14.51 -0.51 8.11
C SER A 156 13.07 -0.06 8.35
N TYR A 157 12.18 -1.00 8.68
CA TYR A 157 10.78 -0.70 8.98
C TYR A 157 10.66 0.03 10.33
N ASP A 158 10.22 1.29 10.27
CA ASP A 158 9.71 2.07 11.40
C ASP A 158 8.31 2.55 11.02
N PRO A 159 7.23 2.03 11.65
CA PRO A 159 5.84 2.38 11.34
C PRO A 159 5.52 3.88 11.38
N SER A 160 6.34 4.66 12.07
CA SER A 160 6.19 6.11 12.22
C SER A 160 7.04 6.94 11.23
N SER A 161 7.93 6.27 10.48
CA SER A 161 8.83 6.90 9.52
C SER A 161 8.14 7.29 8.21
N PRO A 162 8.49 8.43 7.61
CA PRO A 162 8.06 8.79 6.25
C PRO A 162 8.36 7.72 5.20
N GLU A 163 9.48 7.02 5.32
CA GLU A 163 9.95 5.98 4.41
C GLU A 163 9.02 4.76 4.43
N SER A 164 8.58 4.34 5.61
CA SER A 164 7.63 3.23 5.75
C SER A 164 6.25 3.61 5.22
N LEU A 165 5.82 4.86 5.40
CA LEU A 165 4.59 5.36 4.78
C LEU A 165 4.66 5.33 3.24
N ILE A 166 5.80 5.69 2.66
CA ILE A 166 6.01 5.63 1.20
C ILE A 166 5.99 4.18 0.72
N ALA A 167 6.72 3.29 1.38
CA ALA A 167 6.75 1.87 1.06
C ALA A 167 5.33 1.27 1.08
N LEU A 168 4.53 1.60 2.10
CA LEU A 168 3.13 1.18 2.20
C LEU A 168 2.27 1.73 1.05
N LYS A 169 2.40 3.01 0.70
CA LYS A 169 1.65 3.60 -0.43
C LYS A 169 2.05 2.99 -1.78
N LEU A 170 3.33 2.70 -1.98
CA LEU A 170 3.83 2.00 -3.18
C LEU A 170 3.30 0.56 -3.24
N GLN A 171 3.32 -0.15 -2.11
CA GLN A 171 2.75 -1.48 -1.97
C GLN A 171 1.25 -1.47 -2.30
N GLN A 172 0.47 -0.52 -1.76
CA GLN A 172 -0.94 -0.34 -2.11
C GLN A 172 -1.16 -0.09 -3.61
N SER A 173 -0.33 0.76 -4.24
CA SER A 173 -0.40 1.00 -5.69
C SER A 173 -0.12 -0.28 -6.49
N LYS A 174 0.90 -1.05 -6.11
CA LYS A 174 1.23 -2.33 -6.76
C LYS A 174 0.13 -3.38 -6.52
N TYR A 175 -0.54 -3.39 -5.37
CA TYR A 175 -1.69 -4.24 -5.10
C TYR A 175 -2.90 -3.87 -5.93
N LEU A 176 -3.17 -2.57 -6.11
CA LEU A 176 -4.23 -2.10 -7.01
C LEU A 176 -3.95 -2.52 -8.46
N GLU A 177 -2.73 -2.31 -8.96
CA GLU A 177 -2.32 -2.76 -10.30
C GLU A 177 -2.48 -4.27 -10.48
N SER A 178 -2.09 -5.04 -9.47
CA SER A 178 -2.24 -6.50 -9.46
C SER A 178 -3.70 -6.94 -9.47
N SER A 179 -4.55 -6.24 -8.72
CA SER A 179 -5.99 -6.50 -8.65
C SER A 179 -6.68 -6.16 -9.98
N LEU A 180 -6.29 -5.05 -10.61
CA LEU A 180 -6.77 -4.66 -11.95
C LEU A 180 -6.35 -5.66 -13.01
N LEU A 181 -5.12 -6.17 -12.95
CA LEU A 181 -4.64 -7.22 -13.86
C LEU A 181 -5.48 -8.50 -13.73
N LEU A 182 -5.68 -8.99 -12.50
CA LEU A 182 -6.50 -10.18 -12.28
C LEU A 182 -7.95 -9.96 -12.72
N GLY A 183 -8.55 -8.81 -12.37
CA GLY A 183 -9.91 -8.49 -12.77
C GLY A 183 -10.08 -8.44 -14.29
N GLY A 184 -9.11 -7.87 -15.00
CA GLY A 184 -9.09 -7.89 -16.47
C GLY A 184 -9.05 -9.30 -17.03
N LEU A 185 -8.16 -10.17 -16.51
CA LEU A 185 -8.07 -11.57 -16.93
C LEU A 185 -9.36 -12.36 -16.67
N VAL A 186 -10.04 -12.09 -15.56
CA VAL A 186 -11.33 -12.72 -15.22
C VAL A 186 -12.39 -12.32 -16.24
N GLU A 187 -12.57 -11.01 -16.47
CA GLU A 187 -13.56 -10.49 -17.41
C GLU A 187 -13.27 -10.92 -18.86
N ASP A 188 -11.99 -10.94 -19.27
CA ASP A 188 -11.58 -11.44 -20.58
C ASP A 188 -11.93 -12.92 -20.77
N ASN A 189 -11.77 -13.75 -19.74
CA ASN A 189 -12.17 -15.16 -19.80
C ASN A 189 -13.69 -15.30 -19.93
N PHE A 190 -14.48 -14.53 -19.18
CA PHE A 190 -15.93 -14.54 -19.29
C PHE A 190 -16.41 -14.17 -20.70
N VAL A 191 -15.80 -13.15 -21.33
CA VAL A 191 -16.14 -12.74 -22.70
C VAL A 191 -15.72 -13.79 -23.72
N ASN A 192 -14.45 -14.21 -23.67
CA ASN A 192 -13.86 -14.98 -24.76
C ASN A 192 -14.23 -16.47 -24.70
N LYS A 193 -14.36 -17.03 -23.50
CA LYS A 193 -14.62 -18.45 -23.30
C LYS A 193 -16.11 -18.73 -23.06
N ASP A 194 -16.72 -18.03 -22.11
CA ASP A 194 -18.08 -18.32 -21.66
C ASP A 194 -19.14 -17.51 -22.43
N LYS A 195 -18.70 -16.59 -23.31
CA LYS A 195 -19.55 -15.70 -24.12
C LYS A 195 -20.51 -14.84 -23.29
N ARG A 196 -20.09 -14.50 -22.07
CA ARG A 196 -20.85 -13.65 -21.15
C ARG A 196 -20.57 -12.18 -21.46
N PHE A 197 -21.55 -11.33 -21.20
CA PHE A 197 -21.39 -9.89 -21.34
C PHE A 197 -20.59 -9.32 -20.17
N SER A 198 -19.35 -8.88 -20.40
CA SER A 198 -18.59 -8.16 -19.38
C SER A 198 -19.02 -6.71 -19.33
N ARG A 199 -19.31 -6.24 -18.13
CA ARG A 199 -19.57 -4.82 -17.83
C ARG A 199 -18.29 -4.11 -17.43
N GLY A 200 -17.21 -4.86 -17.18
CA GLY A 200 -15.86 -4.35 -16.96
C GLY A 200 -15.37 -4.46 -15.51
N VAL A 201 -14.20 -3.86 -15.28
CA VAL A 201 -13.54 -3.81 -13.98
C VAL A 201 -13.75 -2.42 -13.37
N PHE A 202 -14.28 -2.35 -12.16
CA PHE A 202 -14.57 -1.09 -11.48
C PHE A 202 -13.90 -0.99 -10.12
N GLN A 203 -13.53 0.23 -9.76
CA GLN A 203 -13.09 0.57 -8.41
C GLN A 203 -14.33 0.83 -7.53
N LYS A 204 -14.44 0.12 -6.39
CA LYS A 204 -15.58 0.25 -5.46
C LYS A 204 -15.12 0.28 -4.00
N ASN A 205 -15.93 0.95 -3.17
CA ASN A 205 -15.74 1.00 -1.73
C ASN A 205 -16.45 -0.19 -1.04
N LEU A 206 -15.87 -1.38 -1.11
CA LEU A 206 -16.42 -2.59 -0.49
C LEU A 206 -15.55 -3.01 0.70
N HIS A 207 -16.18 -3.39 1.82
CA HIS A 207 -15.48 -3.72 3.06
C HIS A 207 -14.42 -4.82 2.85
N VAL A 208 -14.78 -5.88 2.13
CA VAL A 208 -13.89 -7.01 1.86
C VAL A 208 -12.69 -6.62 0.99
N LEU A 209 -12.79 -5.58 0.16
CA LEU A 209 -11.64 -5.10 -0.63
C LEU A 209 -10.81 -4.10 0.19
N ARG A 210 -11.48 -3.19 0.89
CA ARG A 210 -10.85 -2.13 1.69
C ARG A 210 -10.03 -2.67 2.86
N MET A 211 -10.44 -3.78 3.46
CA MET A 211 -9.84 -4.31 4.68
C MET A 211 -8.79 -5.40 4.42
N ASN A 212 -8.44 -5.68 3.17
CA ASN A 212 -7.40 -6.63 2.79
C ASN A 212 -6.05 -5.93 2.57
N ALA A 213 -4.98 -6.53 3.08
CA ALA A 213 -3.59 -6.04 2.96
C ALA A 213 -2.81 -6.77 1.85
N MET A 214 -3.49 -7.24 0.81
CA MET A 214 -2.93 -7.93 -0.36
C MET A 214 -3.77 -7.60 -1.61
N PRO A 215 -3.34 -7.97 -2.83
CA PRO A 215 -4.17 -7.86 -4.02
C PRO A 215 -5.52 -8.55 -3.79
N SER A 216 -6.62 -7.86 -4.13
CA SER A 216 -7.97 -8.35 -3.87
C SER A 216 -8.96 -7.99 -4.97
N VAL A 217 -9.78 -8.97 -5.35
CA VAL A 217 -10.88 -8.78 -6.31
C VAL A 217 -12.18 -9.32 -5.72
N LEU A 218 -13.30 -8.70 -6.08
CA LEU A 218 -14.64 -9.25 -5.88
C LEU A 218 -15.28 -9.41 -7.26
N ILE A 219 -15.71 -10.62 -7.58
CA ILE A 219 -16.21 -11.00 -8.90
C ILE A 219 -17.72 -11.22 -8.80
N GLU A 220 -18.47 -10.38 -9.50
CA GLU A 220 -19.91 -10.54 -9.71
C GLU A 220 -20.14 -11.41 -10.95
N THR A 221 -20.51 -12.66 -10.74
CA THR A 221 -20.52 -13.66 -11.81
C THR A 221 -21.74 -13.59 -12.72
N GLY A 222 -22.75 -12.78 -12.39
CA GLY A 222 -24.01 -12.63 -13.11
C GLY A 222 -25.12 -12.11 -12.19
N PHE A 223 -26.34 -11.90 -12.71
CA PHE A 223 -27.46 -11.33 -11.95
C PHE A 223 -28.47 -12.39 -11.48
N ILE A 224 -28.60 -12.62 -10.16
CA ILE A 224 -29.50 -13.63 -9.55
C ILE A 224 -30.99 -13.35 -9.78
N ASN A 225 -31.35 -12.11 -10.06
CA ASN A 225 -32.74 -11.73 -10.34
C ASN A 225 -33.08 -11.74 -11.84
N HIS A 226 -32.10 -11.93 -12.74
CA HIS A 226 -32.33 -12.06 -14.17
C HIS A 226 -32.61 -13.53 -14.54
N PRO A 227 -33.71 -13.86 -15.24
CA PRO A 227 -34.12 -15.24 -15.50
C PRO A 227 -33.03 -16.10 -16.13
N GLU A 228 -32.50 -15.73 -17.30
CA GLU A 228 -31.52 -16.55 -18.03
C GLU A 228 -30.22 -16.74 -17.25
N GLU A 229 -29.67 -15.63 -16.70
CA GLU A 229 -28.51 -15.64 -15.82
C GLU A 229 -28.71 -16.55 -14.61
N SER A 230 -29.88 -16.57 -14.00
CA SER A 230 -30.14 -17.42 -12.82
C SER A 230 -30.13 -18.90 -13.16
N HIS A 231 -30.66 -19.29 -14.33
CA HIS A 231 -30.59 -20.67 -14.80
C HIS A 231 -29.15 -21.08 -15.06
N TYR A 232 -28.36 -20.18 -15.66
CA TYR A 232 -26.94 -20.40 -15.87
C TYR A 232 -26.19 -20.56 -14.55
N LEU A 233 -26.34 -19.61 -13.62
CA LEU A 233 -25.71 -19.58 -12.29
C LEU A 233 -26.11 -20.76 -11.41
N ALA A 234 -27.36 -21.24 -11.53
CA ALA A 234 -27.84 -22.40 -10.78
C ALA A 234 -27.40 -23.74 -11.40
N SER A 235 -27.03 -23.77 -12.68
CA SER A 235 -26.63 -25.00 -13.36
C SER A 235 -25.21 -25.43 -13.02
N ASP A 236 -24.99 -26.74 -12.86
CA ASP A 236 -23.64 -27.29 -12.66
C ASP A 236 -22.68 -26.91 -13.78
N LYS A 237 -23.18 -26.86 -15.03
CA LYS A 237 -22.40 -26.48 -16.20
C LYS A 237 -21.95 -25.02 -16.11
N GLY A 238 -22.86 -24.09 -15.81
CA GLY A 238 -22.52 -22.67 -15.72
C GLY A 238 -21.58 -22.39 -14.54
N GLN A 239 -21.78 -23.03 -13.40
CA GLN A 239 -20.86 -22.95 -12.26
C GLN A 239 -19.47 -23.49 -12.60
N GLU A 240 -19.38 -24.58 -13.36
CA GLU A 240 -18.10 -25.15 -13.81
C GLU A 240 -17.40 -24.21 -14.80
N GLU A 241 -18.11 -23.67 -15.79
CA GLU A 241 -17.56 -22.72 -16.76
C GLU A 241 -16.99 -21.47 -16.06
N ILE A 242 -17.77 -20.86 -15.17
CA ILE A 242 -17.35 -19.72 -14.34
C ILE A 242 -16.11 -20.08 -13.51
N ALA A 243 -16.15 -21.21 -12.80
CA ALA A 243 -15.05 -21.63 -11.95
C ALA A 243 -13.76 -21.83 -12.74
N VAL A 244 -13.83 -22.46 -13.93
CA VAL A 244 -12.67 -22.67 -14.78
C VAL A 244 -12.14 -21.34 -15.34
N SER A 245 -13.02 -20.39 -15.67
CA SER A 245 -12.62 -19.05 -16.13
C SER A 245 -11.88 -18.26 -15.05
N ILE A 246 -12.37 -18.29 -13.81
CA ILE A 246 -11.69 -17.67 -12.66
C ILE A 246 -10.37 -18.40 -12.35
N TYR A 247 -10.37 -19.74 -12.35
CA TYR A 247 -9.17 -20.54 -12.16
C TYR A 247 -8.07 -20.20 -13.18
N ASN A 248 -8.40 -20.16 -14.47
CA ASN A 248 -7.45 -19.81 -15.53
C ASN A 248 -6.89 -18.40 -15.34
N ALA A 249 -7.73 -17.44 -14.97
CA ALA A 249 -7.29 -16.07 -14.66
C ALA A 249 -6.30 -16.03 -13.48
N ILE A 250 -6.54 -16.81 -12.42
CA ILE A 250 -5.62 -16.93 -11.27
C ILE A 250 -4.28 -17.54 -11.71
N ILE A 251 -4.30 -18.58 -12.54
CA ILE A 251 -3.07 -19.21 -13.07
C ILE A 251 -2.27 -18.22 -13.91
N ASP A 252 -2.91 -17.47 -14.81
CA ASP A 252 -2.23 -16.51 -15.68
C ASP A 252 -1.76 -15.27 -14.93
N TYR A 253 -2.53 -14.82 -13.93
CA TYR A 253 -2.11 -13.82 -12.96
C TYR A 253 -0.83 -14.25 -12.23
N LYS A 254 -0.81 -15.47 -11.66
CA LYS A 254 0.38 -15.99 -10.97
C LYS A 254 1.59 -16.03 -11.91
N LYS A 255 1.44 -16.53 -13.15
CA LYS A 255 2.52 -16.53 -14.14
C LYS A 255 3.03 -15.11 -14.44
N ALA A 256 2.13 -14.14 -14.56
CA ALA A 256 2.49 -12.75 -14.81
C ALA A 256 3.24 -12.12 -13.63
N VAL A 257 2.81 -12.40 -12.39
CA VAL A 257 3.49 -11.98 -11.17
C VAL A 257 4.86 -12.65 -11.05
N ASP A 258 4.96 -13.96 -11.24
CA ASP A 258 6.23 -14.70 -11.18
C ASP A 258 7.24 -14.17 -12.23
N ARG A 259 6.77 -13.82 -13.44
CA ARG A 259 7.61 -13.20 -14.48
C ARG A 259 8.11 -11.81 -14.07
N LYS A 260 7.32 -11.02 -13.35
CA LYS A 260 7.68 -9.68 -12.87
C LYS A 260 8.56 -9.74 -11.61
N SER A 261 8.37 -10.72 -10.73
CA SER A 261 9.13 -10.90 -9.49
C SER A 261 10.45 -11.66 -9.67
N GLY A 262 10.66 -12.31 -10.82
CA GLY A 262 11.96 -12.82 -11.29
C GLY A 262 12.15 -14.33 -11.14
N GLY A 263 12.00 -15.06 -12.25
CA GLY A 263 12.28 -16.50 -12.35
C GLY A 263 12.44 -16.99 -13.79
N TYR A 264 13.42 -16.45 -14.51
CA TYR A 264 13.92 -17.00 -15.78
C TYR A 264 14.95 -18.10 -15.46
N THR A 265 14.57 -19.38 -15.57
CA THR A 265 15.52 -20.42 -15.98
C THR A 265 15.54 -20.46 -17.50
N SER A 266 16.13 -19.45 -18.13
CA SER A 266 16.65 -19.59 -19.48
C SER A 266 17.80 -18.62 -19.65
N THR A 267 18.95 -19.20 -19.96
CA THR A 267 20.20 -18.55 -20.28
C THR A 267 20.00 -17.46 -21.34
N LYS A 268 19.98 -16.18 -20.94
CA LYS A 268 20.23 -15.07 -21.86
C LYS A 268 21.28 -14.13 -21.29
N LYS A 269 22.17 -13.76 -22.21
CA LYS A 269 23.34 -12.89 -22.10
C LYS A 269 23.03 -11.67 -21.22
N PRO A 270 23.90 -11.31 -20.25
CA PRO A 270 23.62 -10.21 -19.34
C PRO A 270 23.43 -8.91 -20.12
N GLU A 271 22.22 -8.35 -20.04
CA GLU A 271 22.06 -6.92 -20.26
C GLU A 271 22.91 -6.19 -19.21
N PRO A 272 23.54 -5.07 -19.57
CA PRO A 272 24.42 -4.35 -18.67
C PRO A 272 23.64 -4.00 -17.41
N VAL A 273 24.10 -4.53 -16.29
CA VAL A 273 23.61 -4.21 -14.94
C VAL A 273 23.57 -2.70 -14.85
N LYS A 274 22.37 -2.11 -14.85
CA LYS A 274 22.23 -0.70 -14.48
C LYS A 274 22.82 -0.59 -13.07
N PRO A 275 23.82 0.28 -12.85
CA PRO A 275 24.47 0.40 -11.56
C PRO A 275 23.41 0.56 -10.47
N ALA A 276 23.59 -0.16 -9.35
CA ALA A 276 22.79 0.06 -8.16
C ALA A 276 22.79 1.57 -7.86
N GLU A 277 21.61 2.12 -7.61
CA GLU A 277 21.49 3.55 -7.34
C GLU A 277 22.28 3.87 -6.08
N VAL A 278 23.28 4.74 -6.22
CA VAL A 278 24.14 5.15 -5.11
C VAL A 278 23.50 6.36 -4.44
N PRO A 279 23.40 6.38 -3.10
CA PRO A 279 22.99 7.58 -2.38
C PRO A 279 23.79 8.80 -2.80
N LEU A 280 23.08 9.87 -3.11
CA LEU A 280 23.67 11.15 -3.46
C LEU A 280 24.31 11.78 -2.22
N LYS A 281 25.30 12.64 -2.44
CA LYS A 281 25.98 13.39 -1.38
C LYS A 281 25.04 14.32 -0.60
N ASN A 282 23.98 14.78 -1.25
CA ASN A 282 23.01 15.71 -0.68
C ASN A 282 21.72 14.97 -0.33
N ASP A 283 21.11 15.37 0.78
CA ASP A 283 19.70 15.12 1.02
C ASP A 283 18.86 16.07 0.19
N PHE A 284 17.70 15.62 -0.26
CA PHE A 284 16.74 16.41 -1.00
C PHE A 284 15.44 16.51 -0.20
N ARG A 285 14.91 17.73 -0.13
CA ARG A 285 13.57 18.00 0.38
C ARG A 285 12.78 18.74 -0.68
N ILE A 286 11.47 18.50 -0.76
CA ILE A 286 10.64 19.10 -1.82
C ILE A 286 10.06 20.41 -1.30
N LEU A 287 10.48 21.54 -1.87
CA LEU A 287 9.87 22.82 -1.56
C LEU A 287 8.46 22.86 -2.14
N LEU A 288 7.45 22.89 -1.28
CA LEU A 288 6.03 22.95 -1.65
C LEU A 288 5.61 24.36 -2.04
N MET A 289 5.95 25.32 -1.17
CA MET A 289 5.60 26.73 -1.31
C MET A 289 6.50 27.62 -0.44
N SER A 290 6.43 28.92 -0.68
CA SER A 290 6.97 29.96 0.21
C SER A 290 5.86 30.98 0.51
N SER A 291 5.82 31.50 1.73
CA SER A 291 4.80 32.46 2.16
C SER A 291 5.37 33.48 3.14
N PRO A 292 4.97 34.77 3.08
CA PRO A 292 5.33 35.75 4.10
C PRO A 292 4.58 35.52 5.42
N THR A 293 3.47 34.77 5.37
CA THR A 293 2.65 34.42 6.53
C THR A 293 2.85 32.95 6.88
N LYS A 294 2.92 32.68 8.18
CA LYS A 294 3.03 31.32 8.71
C LYS A 294 1.69 30.60 8.64
N TYR A 295 1.70 29.39 8.09
CA TYR A 295 0.64 28.40 8.18
C TYR A 295 0.96 27.48 9.36
N ASN A 296 -0.05 27.18 10.16
CA ASN A 296 0.08 26.31 11.34
C ASN A 296 -0.17 24.84 10.98
N ASP A 297 0.13 23.96 11.93
CA ASP A 297 -0.18 22.54 11.77
C ASP A 297 -1.70 22.35 11.59
N GLY A 298 -2.08 21.61 10.54
CA GLY A 298 -3.47 21.35 10.19
C GLY A 298 -4.14 22.41 9.32
N ASP A 299 -3.41 23.43 8.87
CA ASP A 299 -3.95 24.42 7.93
C ASP A 299 -4.41 23.75 6.62
N PRO A 300 -5.61 24.06 6.09
CA PRO A 300 -6.10 23.51 4.83
C PRO A 300 -5.14 23.70 3.65
N ALA A 301 -4.32 24.75 3.66
CA ALA A 301 -3.31 25.01 2.62
C ALA A 301 -2.20 23.94 2.59
N LEU A 302 -2.03 23.17 3.66
CA LEU A 302 -1.03 22.11 3.82
C LEU A 302 -1.65 20.70 3.77
N LYS A 303 -2.95 20.57 3.43
CA LYS A 303 -3.66 19.28 3.36
C LYS A 303 -3.05 18.34 2.32
N GLY A 304 -3.08 17.04 2.61
CA GLY A 304 -2.75 15.98 1.65
C GLY A 304 -1.33 15.45 1.74
N LEU A 305 -0.46 16.10 2.53
CA LEU A 305 0.89 15.64 2.84
C LEU A 305 1.12 15.68 4.35
N ASN A 306 1.83 14.67 4.86
CA ASN A 306 2.35 14.65 6.22
C ASN A 306 3.86 14.94 6.16
N TYR A 307 4.49 15.28 7.31
CA TYR A 307 5.93 15.57 7.41
C TYR A 307 6.39 16.82 6.66
N ILE A 308 5.70 17.94 6.92
CA ILE A 308 6.07 19.24 6.39
C ILE A 308 6.99 19.92 7.39
N LEU A 309 8.19 20.29 6.96
CA LEU A 309 9.16 21.05 7.74
C LEU A 309 9.11 22.53 7.31
N PRO A 310 8.52 23.42 8.11
CA PRO A 310 8.60 24.86 7.87
C PRO A 310 9.98 25.40 8.29
N ILE A 311 10.64 26.12 7.38
CA ILE A 311 11.88 26.86 7.64
C ILE A 311 11.65 28.32 7.29
N LYS A 312 11.86 29.22 8.27
CA LYS A 312 11.85 30.66 8.06
C LYS A 312 13.23 31.15 7.64
N GLU A 313 13.32 31.75 6.45
CA GLU A 313 14.54 32.42 5.99
C GLU A 313 14.20 33.66 5.14
N ASN A 314 14.97 34.74 5.29
CA ASN A 314 14.77 36.00 4.56
C ASN A 314 13.32 36.54 4.65
N GLY A 315 12.70 36.42 5.84
CA GLY A 315 11.33 36.87 6.09
C GLY A 315 10.24 36.01 5.42
N GLN A 316 10.58 34.86 4.84
CA GLN A 316 9.63 33.93 4.21
C GLN A 316 9.63 32.59 4.94
N TYR A 317 8.45 32.00 5.10
CA TYR A 317 8.26 30.62 5.54
C TYR A 317 8.27 29.71 4.33
N LYS A 318 9.26 28.83 4.27
CA LYS A 318 9.41 27.80 3.23
C LYS A 318 8.96 26.45 3.78
N TYR A 319 8.08 25.78 3.06
CA TYR A 319 7.50 24.51 3.50
C TYR A 319 8.10 23.37 2.70
N TYR A 320 8.84 22.49 3.38
CA TYR A 320 9.53 21.38 2.75
C TYR A 320 8.85 20.05 3.07
N TYR A 321 8.65 19.21 2.06
CA TYR A 321 8.09 17.87 2.19
C TYR A 321 9.16 16.80 1.97
N GLY A 322 9.21 15.84 2.91
CA GLY A 322 10.07 14.66 2.84
C GLY A 322 11.57 14.97 2.94
N VAL A 323 12.37 13.93 3.09
CA VAL A 323 13.83 13.97 3.02
C VAL A 323 14.33 12.69 2.37
N THR A 324 15.31 12.77 1.46
CA THR A 324 15.94 11.59 0.84
C THR A 324 17.25 11.93 0.17
N ASN A 325 18.23 11.05 0.19
CA ASN A 325 19.45 11.17 -0.61
C ASN A 325 19.42 10.33 -1.89
N MET A 326 18.28 9.72 -2.24
CA MET A 326 18.12 8.92 -3.47
C MET A 326 17.47 9.74 -4.58
N ALA A 327 18.00 9.69 -5.79
CA ALA A 327 17.46 10.43 -6.94
C ALA A 327 16.04 9.96 -7.28
N SER A 328 15.81 8.64 -7.25
CA SER A 328 14.51 8.03 -7.51
C SER A 328 13.45 8.48 -6.51
N ILE A 329 13.77 8.50 -5.22
CA ILE A 329 12.84 8.93 -4.16
C ILE A 329 12.60 10.44 -4.23
N ARG A 330 13.60 11.24 -4.57
CA ARG A 330 13.44 12.68 -4.82
C ARG A 330 12.39 12.91 -5.92
N ASP A 331 12.52 12.21 -7.05
CA ASP A 331 11.63 12.39 -8.19
C ASP A 331 10.20 11.92 -7.88
N ILE A 332 10.04 10.85 -7.08
CA ILE A 332 8.75 10.40 -6.55
C ILE A 332 8.14 11.47 -5.63
N ASN A 333 8.90 12.02 -4.69
CA ASN A 333 8.41 13.03 -3.75
C ASN A 333 7.95 14.31 -4.48
N ILE A 334 8.61 14.70 -5.57
CA ILE A 334 8.15 15.80 -6.44
C ILE A 334 6.77 15.47 -7.02
N LYS A 335 6.60 14.25 -7.55
CA LYS A 335 5.32 13.82 -8.13
C LYS A 335 4.21 13.81 -7.07
N THR A 336 4.47 13.22 -5.91
CA THR A 336 3.52 13.19 -4.78
C THR A 336 3.10 14.59 -4.36
N ALA A 337 4.04 15.54 -4.26
CA ALA A 337 3.72 16.92 -3.94
C ALA A 337 2.82 17.58 -5.00
N LYS A 338 3.10 17.35 -6.28
CA LYS A 338 2.29 17.87 -7.39
C LYS A 338 0.89 17.28 -7.41
N ASP A 339 0.76 15.97 -7.18
CA ASP A 339 -0.52 15.27 -7.12
C ASP A 339 -1.37 15.74 -5.92
N ALA A 340 -0.73 16.14 -4.81
CA ALA A 340 -1.40 16.76 -3.66
C ALA A 340 -1.81 18.23 -3.89
N GLY A 341 -1.53 18.81 -5.06
CA GLY A 341 -1.94 20.16 -5.44
C GLY A 341 -0.81 21.19 -5.48
N PHE A 342 0.40 20.85 -5.03
CA PHE A 342 1.58 21.74 -5.09
C PHE A 342 2.23 21.68 -6.48
N ARG A 343 1.55 22.20 -7.50
CA ARG A 343 1.95 22.10 -8.92
C ARG A 343 3.38 22.60 -9.20
N ASN A 344 3.83 23.58 -8.44
CA ASN A 344 5.16 24.20 -8.58
C ASN A 344 6.21 23.57 -7.65
N ALA A 345 5.93 22.43 -7.01
CA ALA A 345 6.85 21.78 -6.11
C ALA A 345 8.12 21.30 -6.83
N PHE A 346 9.28 21.51 -6.21
CA PHE A 346 10.59 21.12 -6.75
C PHE A 346 11.56 20.70 -5.64
N ALA A 347 12.56 19.88 -6.00
CA ALA A 347 13.56 19.41 -5.05
C ALA A 347 14.61 20.47 -4.74
N VAL A 348 14.96 20.60 -3.47
CA VAL A 348 16.05 21.42 -2.95
C VAL A 348 17.06 20.52 -2.26
N GLY A 349 18.33 20.64 -2.63
CA GLY A 349 19.42 19.90 -2.02
C GLY A 349 19.92 20.55 -0.72
N PHE A 350 20.23 19.72 0.26
CA PHE A 350 20.80 20.06 1.55
C PHE A 350 22.00 19.15 1.78
N MET A 351 23.14 19.72 2.17
CA MET A 351 24.28 18.90 2.54
C MET A 351 24.13 18.44 4.01
N PRO A 352 24.22 17.14 4.30
CA PRO A 352 24.11 16.64 5.66
C PRO A 352 25.14 17.28 6.60
N ASN A 353 24.69 17.71 7.78
CA ASN A 353 25.52 18.34 8.81
C ASN A 353 26.26 19.60 8.33
N GLN A 354 25.76 20.25 7.28
CA GLN A 354 26.36 21.47 6.77
C GLN A 354 26.20 22.59 7.79
N LYS A 355 27.33 23.11 8.26
CA LYS A 355 27.37 24.34 9.05
C LYS A 355 27.08 25.54 8.15
N LEU A 356 26.32 26.50 8.66
CA LEU A 356 26.13 27.78 7.97
C LEU A 356 27.46 28.54 7.88
N ASN A 357 27.80 29.02 6.69
CA ASN A 357 29.01 29.83 6.46
C ASN A 357 28.97 31.15 7.25
N SER A 358 27.79 31.77 7.32
CA SER A 358 27.50 32.90 8.19
C SER A 358 26.11 32.70 8.79
N GLY A 359 25.98 32.90 10.10
CA GLY A 359 24.71 32.79 10.81
C GLY A 359 24.57 31.54 11.69
N TYR A 360 23.32 31.25 12.06
CA TYR A 360 22.91 30.12 12.89
C TYR A 360 21.41 29.83 12.68
N TYR A 361 20.96 28.68 13.14
CA TYR A 361 19.55 28.34 13.27
C TYR A 361 19.08 28.60 14.70
N THR A 362 17.86 29.09 14.84
CA THR A 362 17.11 29.22 16.10
C THR A 362 15.70 28.69 15.90
N ILE A 363 14.96 28.41 16.96
CA ILE A 363 13.58 27.94 16.87
C ILE A 363 12.63 29.07 17.25
N GLU A 364 11.82 29.55 16.31
CA GLU A 364 10.71 30.45 16.60
C GLU A 364 9.62 29.66 17.34
N VAL A 365 9.40 30.00 18.61
CA VAL A 365 8.46 29.31 19.51
C VAL A 365 7.14 30.07 19.67
N PHE A 366 7.13 31.37 19.37
CA PHE A 366 5.90 32.18 19.35
C PHE A 366 6.07 33.47 18.54
N THR A 367 5.00 33.88 17.88
CA THR A 367 4.88 35.16 17.18
C THR A 367 3.50 35.75 17.44
N GLY A 368 3.41 37.03 17.82
CA GLY A 368 2.12 37.66 18.13
C GLY A 368 2.17 39.18 18.26
N LYS A 369 1.01 39.83 18.27
CA LYS A 369 0.89 41.28 18.48
C LYS A 369 1.13 41.67 19.94
N ASP A 370 0.76 40.79 20.85
CA ASP A 370 0.93 40.98 22.28
C ASP A 370 2.19 40.31 22.80
N LYS A 371 2.77 40.94 23.81
CA LYS A 371 3.90 40.37 24.55
C LYS A 371 3.39 39.17 25.36
N LEU A 372 4.12 38.05 25.36
CA LEU A 372 3.83 36.93 26.24
C LEU A 372 3.92 37.38 27.71
N SER A 373 2.93 36.97 28.50
CA SER A 373 2.96 37.10 29.96
C SER A 373 4.15 36.30 30.53
N SER A 374 4.72 36.76 31.64
CA SER A 374 5.78 36.04 32.36
C SER A 374 5.36 34.62 32.77
N ASN A 375 4.06 34.38 32.91
CA ASN A 375 3.49 33.07 33.27
C ASN A 375 3.11 32.23 32.04
N SER A 376 3.52 32.63 30.83
CA SER A 376 3.29 31.85 29.61
C SER A 376 3.93 30.46 29.73
N PRO A 377 3.25 29.37 29.33
CA PRO A 377 3.83 28.03 29.32
C PRO A 377 5.17 27.98 28.58
N ILE A 378 5.34 28.76 27.52
CA ILE A 378 6.59 28.83 26.76
C ILE A 378 7.74 29.37 27.61
N LEU A 379 7.53 30.51 28.30
CA LEU A 379 8.56 31.17 29.11
C LEU A 379 8.85 30.43 30.42
N LEU A 380 7.89 29.65 30.92
CA LEU A 380 8.10 28.77 32.08
C LEU A 380 8.88 27.51 31.71
N THR A 381 8.67 27.00 30.49
CA THR A 381 9.30 25.76 30.00
C THR A 381 10.70 26.00 29.46
N LEU A 382 10.91 27.12 28.77
CA LEU A 382 12.17 27.48 28.12
C LEU A 382 12.79 28.71 28.80
N LYS A 383 13.95 28.52 29.44
CA LYS A 383 14.60 29.58 30.24
C LYS A 383 15.25 30.68 29.41
N ASP A 384 15.83 30.33 28.27
CA ASP A 384 16.67 31.23 27.45
C ASP A 384 15.96 31.65 26.16
N VAL A 385 14.71 32.07 26.26
CA VAL A 385 13.93 32.57 25.12
C VAL A 385 14.31 34.02 24.83
N GLU A 386 14.83 34.28 23.65
CA GLU A 386 15.09 35.62 23.14
C GLU A 386 13.80 36.24 22.60
N ARG A 387 13.63 37.56 22.79
CA ARG A 387 12.47 38.30 22.30
C ARG A 387 12.91 39.50 21.46
N THR A 388 12.40 39.59 20.25
CA THR A 388 12.54 40.78 19.38
C THR A 388 11.17 41.37 19.06
N LYS A 389 11.13 42.63 18.61
CA LYS A 389 9.91 43.30 18.13
C LYS A 389 10.19 43.96 16.80
N GLU A 390 9.48 43.53 15.76
CA GLU A 390 9.62 44.07 14.41
C GLU A 390 8.22 44.41 13.87
N ASN A 391 8.05 45.61 13.32
CA ASN A 391 6.79 46.09 12.73
C ASN A 391 5.55 45.85 13.63
N GLY A 392 5.70 46.06 14.94
CA GLY A 392 4.62 45.88 15.91
C GLY A 392 4.28 44.42 16.25
N THR A 393 5.06 43.45 15.79
CA THR A 393 4.91 42.02 16.10
C THR A 393 6.09 41.57 16.97
N PHE A 394 5.80 40.87 18.07
CA PHE A 394 6.79 40.23 18.91
C PHE A 394 7.13 38.85 18.38
N TYR A 395 8.43 38.53 18.33
CA TYR A 395 8.95 37.22 17.99
C TYR A 395 9.72 36.67 19.19
N TYR A 396 9.52 35.38 19.47
CA TYR A 396 10.18 34.65 20.53
C TYR A 396 10.93 33.48 19.92
N THR A 397 12.24 33.45 20.14
CA THR A 397 13.13 32.45 19.56
C THR A 397 13.92 31.75 20.65
N TYR A 398 14.21 30.46 20.47
CA TYR A 398 14.92 29.66 21.43
C TYR A 398 16.04 28.84 20.79
N GLY A 399 17.15 28.80 21.49
CA GLY A 399 18.32 28.01 21.14
C GLY A 399 19.07 28.54 19.93
N LYS A 400 20.28 28.01 19.77
CA LYS A 400 21.24 28.46 18.76
C LYS A 400 22.10 27.29 18.34
N VAL A 401 21.89 26.83 17.12
CA VAL A 401 22.59 25.67 16.54
C VAL A 401 23.07 26.01 15.13
N TYR A 402 24.01 25.24 14.60
CA TYR A 402 24.74 25.63 13.39
C TYR A 402 24.47 24.77 12.17
N THR A 403 23.80 23.63 12.36
CA THR A 403 23.37 22.72 11.29
C THR A 403 21.84 22.61 11.28
N LEU A 404 21.28 22.20 10.15
CA LEU A 404 19.83 21.99 10.04
C LEU A 404 19.39 20.77 10.86
N GLU A 405 20.22 19.74 10.91
CA GLU A 405 19.96 18.50 11.66
C GLU A 405 19.86 18.77 13.16
N ASP A 406 20.78 19.58 13.71
CA ASP A 406 20.71 20.01 15.10
C ASP A 406 19.47 20.88 15.36
N ALA A 407 19.05 21.70 14.39
CA ALA A 407 17.85 22.51 14.49
C ALA A 407 16.58 21.66 14.51
N VAL A 408 16.47 20.65 13.63
CA VAL A 408 15.37 19.69 13.63
C VAL A 408 15.32 18.90 14.95
N LYS A 409 16.48 18.48 15.47
CA LYS A 409 16.56 17.77 16.76
C LYS A 409 16.11 18.67 17.92
N LEU A 410 16.57 19.91 17.95
CA LEU A 410 16.18 20.91 18.95
C LEU A 410 14.69 21.23 18.88
N GLN A 411 14.14 21.40 17.66
CA GLN A 411 12.72 21.62 17.44
C GLN A 411 11.88 20.48 18.02
N LYS A 412 12.25 19.24 17.73
CA LYS A 412 11.55 18.05 18.25
C LYS A 412 11.59 17.98 19.79
N ASP A 413 12.72 18.33 20.42
CA ASP A 413 12.84 18.40 21.89
C ASP A 413 11.95 19.49 22.52
N ILE A 414 11.69 20.58 21.81
CA ILE A 414 10.76 21.62 22.26
C ILE A 414 9.31 21.15 22.13
N GLU A 415 8.99 20.47 21.04
CA GLU A 415 7.65 19.94 20.76
C GLU A 415 7.23 18.84 21.73
N THR A 416 8.16 17.97 22.16
CA THR A 416 7.89 16.97 23.21
C THR A 416 7.57 17.60 24.57
N LYS A 417 7.97 18.85 24.80
CA LYS A 417 7.62 19.64 26.00
C LYS A 417 6.28 20.37 25.85
N GLY A 418 5.51 20.09 24.80
CA GLY A 418 4.16 20.60 24.59
C GLY A 418 4.09 21.95 23.87
N ILE A 419 5.21 22.50 23.41
CA ILE A 419 5.25 23.74 22.65
C ILE A 419 5.08 23.40 21.17
N LYS A 420 3.90 23.72 20.60
CA LYS A 420 3.52 23.37 19.22
C LYS A 420 3.70 24.53 18.24
N ASN A 421 3.52 24.26 16.94
CA ASN A 421 3.65 25.24 15.87
C ASN A 421 5.00 25.96 15.90
N THR A 422 6.08 25.24 16.22
CA THR A 422 7.43 25.83 16.21
C THR A 422 7.95 25.93 14.78
N VAL A 423 8.89 26.84 14.51
CA VAL A 423 9.50 26.98 13.17
C VAL A 423 11.01 27.12 13.30
N ILE A 424 11.76 26.35 12.50
CA ILE A 424 13.20 26.55 12.37
C ILE A 424 13.42 27.88 11.64
N GLN A 425 14.12 28.81 12.27
CA GLN A 425 14.51 30.08 11.66
C GLN A 425 15.99 30.08 11.36
N LYS A 426 16.34 30.37 10.11
CA LYS A 426 17.70 30.61 9.67
C LYS A 426 18.03 32.11 9.82
N VAL A 427 18.99 32.41 10.69
CA VAL A 427 19.44 33.76 10.99
C VAL A 427 20.79 33.97 10.32
N TYR A 428 20.88 34.90 9.38
CA TYR A 428 22.15 35.30 8.77
C TYR A 428 22.88 36.31 9.65
N LYS A 429 24.20 36.24 9.68
CA LYS A 429 25.07 37.23 10.32
C LYS A 429 25.73 38.12 9.27
#